data_AF-Q23HA8-F1
#
_entry.id   AF-Q23HA8-F1
#
_cell.length_a   1.000
_cell.length_b   1.000
_cell.length_c   1.000
_cell.angle_alpha   90.00
_cell.angle_beta   90.00
_cell.angle_gamma   90.00
#
_symmetry.space_group_name_H-M   'P 1'
#
loop_
_entity.id
_entity.type
_entity.pdbx_description
1 polymer ?
#
loop_
_entity_poly.entity_id
_entity_poly.type
_entity_poly.pdbx_seq_one_letter_code
_entity_poly.pdbx_strand_id
1 'polypeptide(L)'
;MKLIAFLLIIAITTVNASQEVPQCVYDLLDKAKNNQICQQGDTACISDLRSLDQCSLNCLNQNQNKQPQTFNCVKSNCKPTNPSAQAYFDDLVKCQSTAQTSSSVALFSMLFALIFLLI
;
A
#
# COMPACT_ATOMS: atom_id res chain seq x y z
N MET A 1 -24.92 -24.26 16.61
CA MET A 1 -23.68 -25.06 16.70
C MET A 1 -23.45 -25.72 15.35
N LYS A 2 -22.19 -25.66 14.88
CA LYS A 2 -21.49 -26.62 14.01
C LYS A 2 -22.23 -27.03 12.73
N LEU A 3 -21.81 -26.48 11.57
CA LEU A 3 -21.68 -27.15 10.25
C LEU A 3 -21.53 -26.17 9.06
N ILE A 4 -20.87 -25.01 9.24
CA ILE A 4 -20.47 -24.15 8.10
C ILE A 4 -18.99 -23.76 8.24
N ALA A 5 -18.13 -24.76 8.48
CA ALA A 5 -16.68 -24.57 8.61
C ALA A 5 -15.86 -25.52 7.70
N PHE A 6 -16.50 -26.18 6.72
CA PHE A 6 -15.88 -27.25 5.93
C PHE A 6 -15.92 -27.03 4.41
N LEU A 7 -15.79 -25.78 3.94
CA LEU A 7 -15.59 -25.46 2.51
C LEU A 7 -14.29 -24.69 2.26
N LEU A 8 -13.23 -24.96 3.03
CA LEU A 8 -11.88 -24.41 2.82
C LEU A 8 -10.81 -25.51 2.72
N ILE A 9 -11.17 -26.67 2.18
CA ILE A 9 -10.23 -27.79 1.99
C ILE A 9 -10.35 -28.34 0.57
N ILE A 10 -10.17 -27.52 -0.45
CA ILE A 10 -9.81 -28.01 -1.79
C ILE A 10 -8.84 -27.00 -2.42
N ALA A 11 -7.70 -27.52 -2.89
CA ALA A 11 -6.62 -26.86 -3.63
C ALA A 11 -5.51 -26.16 -2.81
N ILE A 12 -4.86 -26.90 -1.90
CA ILE A 12 -3.47 -26.63 -1.53
C ILE A 12 -2.58 -27.73 -2.14
N THR A 13 -2.55 -27.82 -3.46
CA THR A 13 -1.53 -28.59 -4.16
C THR A 13 -0.81 -27.62 -5.09
N THR A 14 0.44 -27.34 -4.73
CA THR A 14 1.47 -26.61 -5.46
C THR A 14 1.22 -25.12 -5.77
N VAL A 15 1.55 -24.26 -4.79
CA VAL A 15 2.12 -22.93 -5.05
C VAL A 15 3.34 -22.76 -4.15
N ASN A 16 4.49 -23.19 -4.67
CA ASN A 16 5.80 -22.93 -4.08
C ASN A 16 6.19 -21.48 -4.42
N ALA A 17 6.05 -20.58 -3.44
CA ALA A 17 6.84 -19.36 -3.21
C ALA A 17 6.07 -18.54 -2.19
N SER A 18 6.54 -18.52 -0.94
CA SER A 18 6.05 -17.60 0.08
C SER A 18 6.20 -16.18 -0.45
N GLN A 19 5.10 -15.56 -0.89
CA GLN A 19 5.05 -14.14 -1.21
C GLN A 19 5.06 -13.36 0.11
N GLU A 20 6.23 -13.28 0.72
CA GLU A 20 6.43 -12.50 1.94
C GLU A 20 6.37 -11.01 1.57
N VAL A 21 5.47 -10.28 2.21
CA VAL A 21 5.41 -8.83 2.11
C VAL A 21 6.73 -8.27 2.68
N PRO A 22 7.46 -7.39 1.96
CA PRO A 22 8.75 -6.90 2.43
C PRO A 22 8.63 -6.17 3.79
N GLN A 23 9.60 -6.35 4.69
CA GLN A 23 9.61 -5.72 6.02
C GLN A 23 9.44 -4.19 5.98
N CYS A 24 10.07 -3.54 4.99
CA CYS A 24 9.97 -2.08 4.82
C CYS A 24 8.52 -1.59 4.64
N VAL A 25 7.65 -2.45 4.12
CA VAL A 25 6.23 -2.14 3.95
C VAL A 25 5.52 -2.10 5.31
N TYR A 26 5.81 -3.08 6.18
CA TYR A 26 5.26 -3.11 7.53
C TYR A 26 5.70 -1.90 8.34
N ASP A 27 6.97 -1.50 8.22
CA ASP A 27 7.50 -0.33 8.92
C ASP A 27 6.81 0.97 8.46
N LEU A 28 6.53 1.09 7.16
CA LEU A 28 5.80 2.25 6.60
C LEU A 28 4.32 2.27 7.02
N LEU A 29 3.70 1.10 7.14
CA LEU A 29 2.35 0.96 7.70
C LEU A 29 2.30 1.38 9.17
N ASP A 30 3.29 0.97 9.95
CA ASP A 30 3.36 1.32 11.37
C ASP A 30 3.53 2.84 11.56
N LYS A 31 4.38 3.47 10.76
CA LYS A 31 4.50 4.94 10.72
C LYS A 31 3.18 5.63 10.40
N ALA A 32 2.41 5.10 9.45
CA ALA A 32 1.10 5.65 9.10
C ALA A 32 0.09 5.50 10.25
N LYS A 33 0.02 4.31 10.86
CA LYS A 33 -0.88 4.01 11.99
C LYS A 33 -0.60 4.85 13.22
N ASN A 34 0.68 5.09 13.50
CA ASN A 34 1.11 5.84 14.68
C ASN A 34 1.16 7.35 14.45
N ASN A 35 0.56 7.87 13.36
CA ASN A 35 0.58 9.29 13.00
C ASN A 35 1.99 9.90 12.95
N GLN A 36 2.98 9.11 12.52
CA GLN A 36 4.38 9.53 12.45
C GLN A 36 4.74 10.15 11.10
N ILE A 37 3.78 10.22 10.17
CA ILE A 37 3.98 10.84 8.85
C ILE A 37 3.69 12.34 8.92
N CYS A 38 2.51 12.72 9.40
CA CYS A 38 2.10 14.11 9.55
C CYS A 38 2.16 14.51 11.02
N GLN A 39 2.63 15.72 11.31
CA GLN A 39 2.51 16.26 12.66
C GLN A 39 1.05 16.45 13.04
N GLN A 40 0.75 16.36 14.34
CA GLN A 40 -0.61 16.59 14.82
C GLN A 40 -1.08 18.00 14.44
N GLY A 41 -2.21 18.09 13.74
CA GLY A 41 -2.76 19.37 13.26
C GLY A 41 -2.20 19.84 11.92
N ASP A 42 -1.27 19.12 11.29
CA ASP A 42 -0.79 19.42 9.93
C ASP A 42 -1.83 18.98 8.88
N THR A 43 -2.85 19.82 8.70
CA THR A 43 -3.94 19.56 7.76
C THR A 43 -3.48 19.52 6.31
N ALA A 44 -2.39 20.21 5.95
CA ALA A 44 -1.83 20.20 4.61
C ALA A 44 -1.21 18.84 4.30
N CYS A 45 -0.41 18.29 5.23
CA CYS A 45 0.14 16.94 5.09
C CYS A 45 -0.97 15.89 5.00
N ILE A 46 -1.98 15.97 5.86
CA ILE A 46 -3.12 15.02 5.85
C ILE A 46 -3.88 15.11 4.52
N SER A 47 -4.12 16.31 4.01
CA SER A 47 -4.78 16.53 2.71
C SER A 47 -3.98 15.94 1.55
N ASP A 48 -2.66 16.11 1.58
CA ASP A 48 -1.77 15.56 0.55
C ASP A 48 -1.71 14.04 0.59
N LEU A 49 -1.69 13.42 1.78
CA LEU A 49 -1.78 11.96 1.91
C LEU A 49 -3.10 11.41 1.37
N ARG A 50 -4.23 12.08 1.63
CA ARG A 50 -5.53 11.71 1.03
C ARG A 50 -5.50 11.83 -0.49
N SER A 51 -4.87 12.88 -1.01
CA SER A 51 -4.74 13.09 -2.45
C SER A 51 -3.86 12.02 -3.10
N LEU A 52 -2.77 11.64 -2.43
CA LEU A 52 -1.91 10.52 -2.82
C LEU A 52 -2.68 9.20 -2.87
N ASP A 53 -3.52 8.93 -1.86
CA ASP A 53 -4.36 7.73 -1.81
C ASP A 53 -5.35 7.67 -2.98
N GLN A 54 -6.10 8.76 -3.21
CA GLN A 54 -7.04 8.85 -4.33
C GLN A 54 -6.35 8.70 -5.68
N CYS A 55 -5.18 9.32 -5.86
CA CYS A 55 -4.41 9.16 -7.09
C CYS A 55 -3.96 7.69 -7.28
N SER A 56 -3.57 7.03 -6.19
CA SER A 56 -3.15 5.62 -6.25
C SER A 56 -4.31 4.69 -6.58
N LEU A 57 -5.50 4.94 -6.05
CA LEU A 57 -6.73 4.23 -6.43
C LEU A 57 -7.08 4.45 -7.91
N ASN A 58 -6.92 5.67 -8.42
CA ASN A 58 -7.13 5.96 -9.84
C ASN A 58 -6.13 5.18 -10.72
N CYS A 59 -4.86 5.16 -10.35
CA CYS A 59 -3.86 4.34 -11.03
C CYS A 59 -4.19 2.85 -10.98
N LEU A 60 -4.70 2.35 -9.86
CA LEU A 60 -5.11 0.95 -9.69
C LEU A 60 -6.26 0.59 -10.64
N ASN A 61 -7.28 1.45 -10.70
CA ASN A 61 -8.44 1.28 -11.56
C ASN A 61 -8.06 1.34 -13.04
N GLN A 62 -7.25 2.33 -13.45
CA GLN A 62 -6.79 2.49 -14.84
C GLN A 62 -5.98 1.28 -15.33
N ASN A 63 -5.18 0.68 -14.45
CA ASN A 63 -4.28 -0.41 -14.81
C ASN A 63 -4.86 -1.80 -14.50
N GLN A 64 -6.15 -1.91 -14.18
CA GLN A 64 -6.85 -3.17 -13.91
C GLN A 64 -6.11 -4.05 -12.88
N ASN A 65 -5.58 -3.43 -11.82
CA ASN A 65 -4.78 -4.10 -10.79
C ASN A 65 -3.46 -4.74 -11.26
N LYS A 66 -3.00 -4.46 -12.48
CA LYS A 66 -1.69 -4.95 -12.97
C LYS A 66 -0.58 -4.17 -12.26
N GLN A 67 0.05 -4.82 -11.29
CA GLN A 67 0.82 -4.11 -10.28
C GLN A 67 2.05 -3.34 -10.76
N PRO A 68 2.89 -3.86 -11.68
CA PRO A 68 4.00 -3.08 -12.21
C PRO A 68 3.52 -1.78 -12.88
N GLN A 69 2.41 -1.86 -13.61
CA GLN A 69 1.80 -0.73 -14.31
C GLN A 69 1.16 0.24 -13.31
N THR A 70 0.44 -0.27 -12.30
CA THR A 70 -0.12 0.56 -11.22
C THR A 70 0.98 1.31 -10.48
N PHE A 71 2.06 0.63 -10.09
CA PHE A 71 3.17 1.28 -9.39
C PHE A 71 3.86 2.34 -10.24
N ASN A 72 4.12 2.03 -11.51
CA ASN A 72 4.71 3.00 -12.42
C ASN A 72 3.81 4.23 -12.62
N CYS A 73 2.49 4.02 -12.67
CA CYS A 73 1.51 5.11 -12.70
C CYS A 73 1.59 5.95 -11.44
N VAL A 74 1.60 5.33 -10.26
CA VAL A 74 1.67 6.01 -8.96
C VAL A 74 2.95 6.84 -8.86
N LYS A 75 4.10 6.22 -9.12
CA LYS A 75 5.41 6.85 -9.11
C LYS A 75 5.50 8.08 -10.02
N SER A 76 4.81 8.03 -11.17
CA SER A 76 4.88 9.09 -12.17
C SER A 76 3.88 10.22 -11.93
N ASN A 77 2.68 9.90 -11.45
CA ASN A 77 1.54 10.82 -11.45
C ASN A 77 1.10 11.29 -10.06
N CYS A 78 1.42 10.56 -8.98
CA CYS A 78 0.82 10.79 -7.67
C CYS A 78 1.74 11.52 -6.68
N LYS A 79 2.58 12.45 -7.16
CA LYS A 79 3.59 13.12 -6.32
C LYS A 79 2.94 14.10 -5.33
N PRO A 80 3.09 13.88 -4.00
CA PRO A 80 2.65 14.85 -3.00
C PRO A 80 3.43 16.17 -3.09
N THR A 81 2.86 17.26 -2.56
CA THR A 81 3.53 18.57 -2.52
C THR A 81 4.06 18.91 -1.13
N ASN A 82 3.42 18.39 -0.08
CA ASN A 82 3.83 18.52 1.31
C ASN A 82 5.11 17.70 1.54
N PRO A 83 6.16 18.28 2.14
CA PRO A 83 7.45 17.59 2.32
C PRO A 83 7.37 16.28 3.10
N SER A 84 6.53 16.21 4.14
CA SER A 84 6.37 15.02 4.97
C SER A 84 5.65 13.90 4.21
N ALA A 85 4.59 14.25 3.47
CA ALA A 85 3.90 13.32 2.58
C ALA A 85 4.80 12.83 1.44
N GLN A 86 5.62 13.73 0.86
CA GLN A 86 6.59 13.40 -0.17
C GLN A 86 7.68 12.45 0.35
N ALA A 87 8.21 12.69 1.55
CA ALA A 87 9.20 11.80 2.17
C ALA A 87 8.63 10.38 2.39
N TYR A 88 7.40 10.28 2.87
CA TYR A 88 6.70 8.99 3.01
C TYR A 88 6.51 8.28 1.65
N PHE A 89 6.10 9.03 0.63
CA PHE A 89 5.97 8.52 -0.73
C PHE A 89 7.29 8.01 -1.31
N ASP A 90 8.39 8.74 -1.10
CA ASP A 90 9.71 8.32 -1.56
C ASP A 90 10.18 7.03 -0.86
N ASP A 91 9.90 6.88 0.43
CA ASP A 91 10.18 5.64 1.16
C ASP A 91 9.35 4.47 0.64
N LEU A 92 8.07 4.67 0.31
CA LEU A 92 7.23 3.67 -0.35
C LEU A 92 7.81 3.25 -1.71
N VAL A 93 8.23 4.21 -2.54
CA VAL A 93 8.82 3.94 -3.87
C VAL A 93 10.14 3.16 -3.74
N LYS A 94 10.99 3.51 -2.77
CA LYS A 94 12.24 2.79 -2.49
C LYS A 94 11.97 1.38 -2.00
N CYS A 95 11.03 1.22 -1.07
CA CYS A 95 10.62 -0.08 -0.54
C CYS A 95 10.15 -1.00 -1.66
N GLN A 96 9.34 -0.50 -2.59
CA GLN A 96 8.87 -1.28 -3.73
C GLN A 96 9.95 -1.56 -4.79
N SER A 97 10.86 -0.62 -5.03
CA SER A 97 12.00 -0.84 -5.94
C SER A 97 12.95 -1.93 -5.40
N THR A 98 13.09 -1.99 -4.07
CA THR A 98 13.84 -3.05 -3.37
C THR A 98 13.06 -4.36 -3.32
N ALA A 99 11.73 -4.31 -3.28
CA ALA A 99 10.85 -5.49 -3.29
C ALA A 99 10.69 -6.12 -4.67
N GLN A 100 10.82 -5.35 -5.76
CA GLN A 100 10.73 -5.87 -7.13
C GLN A 100 11.88 -6.81 -7.51
N THR A 101 12.99 -6.82 -6.78
CA THR A 101 14.00 -7.88 -6.89
C THR A 101 13.56 -9.18 -6.21
N SER A 102 12.47 -9.15 -5.44
CA SER A 102 11.92 -10.25 -4.64
C SER A 102 10.40 -10.36 -4.87
N SER A 103 9.99 -10.80 -6.06
CA SER A 103 8.65 -11.34 -6.41
C SER A 103 7.50 -11.09 -5.41
N SER A 104 6.91 -9.89 -5.30
CA SER A 104 5.85 -9.70 -4.30
C SER A 104 4.70 -8.78 -4.73
N VAL A 105 3.49 -9.36 -4.62
CA VAL A 105 2.21 -8.85 -5.11
C VAL A 105 1.38 -8.15 -4.02
N ALA A 106 2.01 -7.69 -2.94
CA ALA A 106 1.28 -7.48 -1.69
C ALA A 106 0.77 -6.05 -1.38
N LEU A 107 1.13 -5.03 -2.16
CA LEU A 107 1.10 -3.66 -1.64
C LEU A 107 -0.23 -2.90 -1.74
N PHE A 108 -1.12 -3.23 -2.68
CA PHE A 108 -2.33 -2.41 -2.88
C PHE A 108 -3.45 -2.65 -1.85
N SER A 109 -3.32 -3.67 -0.99
CA SER A 109 -4.22 -3.86 0.16
C SER A 109 -4.08 -2.76 1.23
N MET A 110 -3.04 -1.91 1.16
CA MET A 110 -2.71 -0.95 2.21
C MET A 110 -3.27 0.47 1.98
N LEU A 111 -3.44 0.87 0.71
CA LEU A 111 -4.08 2.15 0.38
C LEU A 111 -5.52 2.20 0.92
N PHE A 112 -6.27 1.09 0.80
CA PHE A 112 -7.59 0.94 1.41
C PHE A 112 -7.60 1.02 2.95
N ALA A 113 -6.49 0.70 3.64
CA ALA A 113 -6.45 0.69 5.10
C ALA A 113 -6.32 2.10 5.72
N LEU A 114 -5.80 3.08 4.97
CA LEU A 114 -5.64 4.45 5.46
C LEU A 114 -6.98 5.14 5.75
N ILE A 115 -8.04 4.80 4.99
CA ILE A 115 -9.40 5.33 5.19
C ILE A 115 -9.97 4.89 6.55
N PHE A 116 -9.73 3.65 6.97
CA PHE A 116 -10.23 3.11 8.24
C PHE A 116 -9.44 3.59 9.47
N LEU A 117 -8.26 4.18 9.27
CA LEU A 117 -7.41 4.69 10.35
C LEU A 117 -7.54 6.21 10.55
N LEU A 118 -8.10 6.92 9.56
CA LEU A 118 -8.32 8.37 9.59
C LEU A 118 -9.79 8.77 9.90
N ILE A 119 -10.67 7.78 10.11
CA ILE A 119 -12.04 7.91 10.63
C ILE A 119 -12.02 7.36 12.06
#